data_AF-A0A7X6PXQ9-F1
#
_entry.id   AF-A0A7X6PXQ9-F1
#
_cell.length_a   1.000
_cell.length_b   1.000
_cell.length_c   1.000
_cell.angle_alpha   90.00
_cell.angle_beta   90.00
_cell.angle_gamma   90.00
#
_symmetry.space_group_name_H-M   'P 1'
#
loop_
_entity.id
_entity.type
_entity.pdbx_description
1 polymer ?
#
loop_
_entity_poly.entity_id
_entity_poly.type
_entity_poly.pdbx_seq_one_letter_code
_entity_poly.pdbx_strand_id
1 'polypeptide(L)'
;MKQQHKNDFMNGPESKDFNYDRRDFLKKMGLLGGGIIIYFTIGDAGKSMAQYGLGPAPDFNAFLRIGPNERVTCFIGKVDMGQGTITSFPQLVAEELDVAYDRVDMVMGDTDTCPWDIGTGGSMSIRVVGVQVRSAAAEAKEVLKLLAAEYLKCPVERLKTKDGVVFDTKNPDKKVTYGTLAKGAIIEKRLETKPPVTSPEAFKFIGKPYLHQDAYKKVTGMAQYAGDIRLPDMLYAGILRPPVHGALLKNVDLTEAKKIKGIQVIEDGNLVAVLHEAPDIAWMALGMIKAEFDLPGTSLNDKNIYEHLLKIPVQPHIMEKKGDIEEGAKLAKELIEETYVSAYVAHAPMETHTSLATIENSKITIWASTQSPFAIQRTVAEGMKLPADKVRVITPFVGGAFGGKLTVAIDSNPEALAAARLAHLPGRPVQVSFSRAEEFFYDTFRPAAVVKIKSGVDGSGKIVFWDYDVYMAGDGGAEVIYDIPHRMVNVYGTWMVPPPGAHPFRVGSWRAPGVPNNIHAKEMQISLMAAKAGVDPLEFRLKNLKDEKMIGVLKAAAEKFGYKPAKPVSGRGIGISCGIDVDTYVAHIGEIEIDKKTGEIRVKRVVCVYDMGLCI
;
A
#
# COMPACT_ATOMS: atom_id res chain seq x y z
N MET A 1 -18.37 -10.41 -37.11
CA MET A 1 -17.77 -9.21 -36.47
C MET A 1 -18.02 -9.11 -34.96
N LYS A 2 -18.17 -10.22 -34.21
CA LYS A 2 -18.49 -10.22 -32.75
C LYS A 2 -17.54 -11.06 -31.87
N GLN A 3 -16.37 -11.46 -32.38
CA GLN A 3 -15.44 -12.34 -31.65
C GLN A 3 -14.04 -11.73 -31.45
N GLN A 4 -13.70 -10.63 -32.12
CA GLN A 4 -12.32 -10.14 -32.20
C GLN A 4 -11.97 -9.06 -31.15
N HIS A 5 -12.96 -8.49 -30.44
CA HIS A 5 -12.74 -7.50 -29.37
C HIS A 5 -12.66 -8.10 -27.95
N LYS A 6 -12.68 -9.44 -27.80
CA LYS A 6 -12.63 -10.10 -26.48
C LYS A 6 -11.23 -10.49 -25.99
N ASN A 7 -10.22 -10.50 -26.87
CA ASN A 7 -8.89 -10.97 -26.53
C ASN A 7 -7.87 -9.86 -26.19
N ASP A 8 -8.21 -8.58 -26.42
CA ASP A 8 -7.32 -7.44 -26.09
C ASP A 8 -7.43 -6.99 -24.62
N PHE A 9 -8.39 -7.50 -23.86
CA PHE A 9 -8.56 -7.14 -22.43
C PHE A 9 -7.70 -7.98 -21.47
N MET A 10 -7.15 -9.11 -21.94
CA MET A 10 -6.33 -10.03 -21.11
C MET A 10 -4.83 -9.78 -21.26
N ASN A 11 -4.42 -9.05 -22.29
CA ASN A 11 -3.06 -8.56 -22.44
C ASN A 11 -3.10 -7.08 -22.07
N GLY A 12 -2.48 -6.69 -20.95
CA GLY A 12 -2.17 -5.28 -20.74
C GLY A 12 -1.45 -4.75 -22.00
N PRO A 13 -1.71 -3.49 -22.44
CA PRO A 13 -1.07 -2.97 -23.63
C PRO A 13 0.45 -3.13 -23.48
N GLU A 14 1.11 -3.61 -24.54
CA GLU A 14 2.56 -3.67 -24.62
C GLU A 14 3.13 -2.32 -24.17
N SER A 15 3.79 -2.34 -23.01
CA SER A 15 4.28 -1.18 -22.28
C SER A 15 5.53 -0.57 -22.94
N LYS A 16 5.40 -0.12 -24.18
CA LYS A 16 6.50 0.56 -24.89
C LYS A 16 6.69 2.02 -24.44
N ASP A 17 5.80 2.55 -23.61
CA ASP A 17 5.72 4.00 -23.32
C ASP A 17 6.28 4.46 -21.97
N PHE A 18 6.79 3.56 -21.10
CA PHE A 18 7.41 3.95 -19.82
C PHE A 18 8.94 4.16 -19.93
N ASN A 19 9.42 4.58 -21.09
CA ASN A 19 10.84 4.88 -21.25
C ASN A 19 11.13 6.30 -20.73
N TYR A 20 11.35 6.40 -19.41
CA TYR A 20 11.81 7.64 -18.79
C TYR A 20 13.23 7.93 -19.32
N ASP A 21 13.39 8.91 -20.21
CA ASP A 21 14.70 9.26 -20.76
C ASP A 21 15.61 9.79 -19.63
N ARG A 22 16.66 9.02 -19.30
CA ARG A 22 17.69 9.38 -18.31
C ARG A 22 18.26 10.77 -18.58
N ARG A 23 18.40 11.16 -19.85
CA ARG A 23 18.91 12.47 -20.26
C ARG A 23 17.96 13.61 -19.89
N ASP A 24 16.66 13.43 -20.09
CA ASP A 24 15.68 14.45 -19.71
C ASP A 24 15.51 14.54 -18.20
N PHE A 25 15.59 13.40 -17.50
CA PHE A 25 15.66 13.36 -16.06
C PHE A 25 16.89 14.13 -15.52
N LEU A 26 18.08 13.91 -16.08
CA LEU A 26 19.30 14.64 -15.74
C LEU A 26 19.18 16.15 -15.98
N LYS A 27 18.54 16.57 -17.08
CA LYS A 27 18.26 18.00 -17.34
C LYS A 27 17.37 18.59 -16.25
N LYS A 28 16.29 17.90 -15.87
CA LYS A 28 15.40 18.34 -14.76
C LYS A 28 16.18 18.47 -13.45
N MET A 29 17.11 17.56 -13.17
CA MET A 29 17.96 17.63 -11.96
C MET A 29 18.99 18.76 -12.03
N GLY A 30 19.54 19.07 -13.21
CA GLY A 30 20.40 20.24 -13.41
C GLY A 30 19.71 21.56 -13.04
N LEU A 31 18.39 21.65 -13.26
CA LEU A 31 17.58 22.81 -12.85
C LEU A 31 17.39 22.93 -11.33
N LEU A 32 17.52 21.83 -10.57
CA LEU A 32 17.47 21.84 -9.10
C LEU A 32 18.80 22.27 -8.45
N GLY A 33 19.78 22.69 -9.26
CA GLY A 33 21.17 22.95 -8.88
C GLY A 33 21.98 21.66 -8.97
N GLY A 34 23.12 21.66 -9.68
CA GLY A 34 23.89 20.43 -9.88
C GLY A 34 24.41 19.78 -8.57
N GLY A 35 25.06 18.63 -8.69
CA GLY A 35 25.56 17.85 -7.57
C GLY A 35 25.84 16.39 -7.96
N ILE A 36 26.38 15.61 -7.03
CA ILE A 36 26.67 14.18 -7.29
C ILE A 36 25.33 13.44 -7.31
N ILE A 37 25.02 12.78 -8.43
CA ILE A 37 23.80 12.01 -8.60
C ILE A 37 24.17 10.53 -8.69
N ILE A 38 23.75 9.75 -7.71
CA ILE A 38 23.98 8.30 -7.66
C ILE A 38 22.66 7.59 -7.94
N TYR A 39 22.58 6.94 -9.11
CA TYR A 39 21.43 6.14 -9.53
C TYR A 39 21.55 4.70 -9.06
N PHE A 40 20.42 4.06 -8.79
CA PHE A 40 20.40 2.64 -8.48
C PHE A 40 19.08 2.00 -8.87
N THR A 41 19.15 0.68 -9.02
CA THR A 41 18.02 -0.16 -9.38
C THR A 41 17.62 -0.97 -8.14
N ILE A 42 16.38 -0.81 -7.71
CA ILE A 42 15.72 -1.53 -6.62
C ILE A 42 15.39 -2.93 -7.15
N GLY A 43 16.26 -3.90 -6.84
CA GLY A 43 16.05 -5.32 -7.14
C GLY A 43 16.04 -5.66 -8.62
N ASP A 44 15.67 -6.90 -8.92
CA ASP A 44 15.39 -7.39 -10.28
C ASP A 44 14.01 -6.84 -10.69
N ALA A 45 13.95 -5.53 -10.93
CA ALA A 45 12.71 -4.80 -11.10
C ALA A 45 11.83 -5.38 -12.24
N GLY A 46 12.44 -6.11 -13.19
CA GLY A 46 11.70 -6.90 -14.18
C GLY A 46 10.87 -8.05 -13.60
N LYS A 47 11.33 -8.73 -12.53
CA LYS A 47 10.57 -9.83 -11.88
C LYS A 47 9.41 -9.32 -11.03
N SER A 48 9.62 -8.23 -10.27
CA SER A 48 8.53 -7.62 -9.49
C SER A 48 7.45 -7.04 -10.40
N MET A 49 7.83 -6.43 -11.52
CA MET A 49 6.89 -5.88 -12.51
C MET A 49 6.09 -6.97 -13.22
N ALA A 50 6.75 -8.05 -13.63
CA ALA A 50 6.09 -9.20 -14.26
C ALA A 50 5.08 -9.89 -13.33
N GLN A 51 5.38 -9.97 -12.02
CA GLN A 51 4.47 -10.51 -11.01
C GLN A 51 3.16 -9.69 -10.90
N TYR A 52 3.21 -8.39 -11.22
CA TYR A 52 2.05 -7.50 -11.22
C TYR A 52 1.51 -7.19 -12.63
N GLY A 53 1.98 -7.89 -13.67
CA GLY A 53 1.55 -7.66 -15.06
C GLY A 53 1.92 -6.26 -15.61
N LEU A 54 2.92 -5.62 -15.03
CA LEU A 54 3.42 -4.31 -15.45
C LEU A 54 4.64 -4.46 -16.36
N GLY A 55 4.88 -3.43 -17.17
CA GLY A 55 5.93 -3.37 -18.19
C GLY A 55 7.37 -3.52 -17.68
N PRO A 56 8.38 -3.47 -18.57
CA PRO A 56 9.76 -3.53 -18.14
C PRO A 56 10.07 -2.38 -17.20
N ALA A 57 10.86 -2.66 -16.17
CA ALA A 57 11.27 -1.65 -15.21
C ALA A 57 12.20 -0.61 -15.86
N PRO A 58 12.17 0.65 -15.38
CA PRO A 58 13.16 1.64 -15.77
C PRO A 58 14.58 1.23 -15.33
N ASP A 59 15.60 1.79 -15.98
CA ASP A 59 17.02 1.57 -15.68
C ASP A 59 17.42 1.90 -14.23
N PHE A 60 16.61 2.71 -13.54
CA PHE A 60 16.73 3.06 -12.14
C PHE A 60 15.35 3.38 -11.57
N ASN A 61 15.16 3.17 -10.27
CA ASN A 61 13.90 3.48 -9.59
C ASN A 61 14.09 4.10 -8.19
N ALA A 62 15.31 4.58 -7.90
CA ALA A 62 15.64 5.53 -6.82
C ALA A 62 17.00 6.18 -7.11
N PHE A 63 17.25 7.36 -6.54
CA PHE A 63 18.55 8.02 -6.62
C PHE A 63 18.81 8.96 -5.42
N LEU A 64 20.09 9.23 -5.18
CA LEU A 64 20.57 10.17 -4.18
C LEU A 64 21.22 11.36 -4.88
N ARG A 65 20.94 12.57 -4.38
CA ARG A 65 21.63 13.80 -4.78
C ARG A 65 22.37 14.36 -3.59
N ILE A 66 23.65 14.67 -3.77
CA ILE A 66 24.44 15.41 -2.78
C ILE A 66 24.69 16.81 -3.32
N GLY A 67 24.08 17.81 -2.67
CA GLY A 67 24.20 19.21 -3.05
C GLY A 67 25.50 19.85 -2.56
N PRO A 68 25.91 20.99 -3.15
CA PRO A 68 27.07 21.75 -2.68
C PRO A 68 26.86 22.37 -1.28
N ASN A 69 25.63 22.35 -0.77
CA ASN A 69 25.25 22.78 0.58
C ASN A 69 25.36 21.67 1.64
N GLU A 70 26.04 20.57 1.32
CA GLU A 70 26.22 19.40 2.20
C GLU A 70 24.92 18.63 2.54
N ARG A 71 23.79 18.98 1.91
CA ARG A 71 22.53 18.24 2.08
C ARG A 71 22.45 17.09 1.10
N VAL A 72 21.87 15.99 1.57
CA VAL A 72 21.59 14.79 0.80
C VAL A 72 20.09 14.74 0.55
N THR A 73 19.67 14.63 -0.70
CA THR A 73 18.25 14.44 -1.04
C THR A 73 18.06 13.04 -1.61
N CYS A 74 17.16 12.26 -1.02
CA CYS A 74 16.76 10.96 -1.52
C CYS A 74 15.40 11.07 -2.23
N PHE A 75 15.36 10.64 -3.48
CA PHE A 75 14.18 10.67 -4.31
C PHE A 75 13.65 9.26 -4.54
N ILE A 76 12.39 9.05 -4.21
CA ILE A 76 11.74 7.74 -4.26
C ILE A 76 10.29 7.87 -4.73
N GLY A 77 9.82 6.94 -5.55
CA GLY A 77 8.43 6.94 -6.04
C GLY A 77 7.40 6.48 -4.99
N LYS A 78 7.84 5.97 -3.84
CA LYS A 78 6.98 5.63 -2.69
C LYS A 78 6.36 6.88 -2.06
N VAL A 79 5.32 6.67 -1.28
CA VAL A 79 4.52 7.69 -0.60
C VAL A 79 4.44 7.37 0.90
N ASP A 80 4.63 8.37 1.74
CA ASP A 80 4.31 8.27 3.17
C ASP A 80 2.84 8.69 3.42
N MET A 81 2.10 7.86 4.13
CA MET A 81 0.70 8.09 4.52
C MET A 81 0.52 7.88 6.04
N GLY A 82 1.59 8.04 6.81
CA GLY A 82 1.62 7.87 8.26
C GLY A 82 2.36 6.63 8.76
N GLN A 83 2.89 5.77 7.88
CA GLN A 83 3.65 4.58 8.28
C GLN A 83 5.10 4.87 8.72
N GLY A 84 5.59 6.10 8.56
CA GLY A 84 6.89 6.54 9.10
C GLY A 84 8.08 6.38 8.14
N THR A 85 7.85 5.98 6.89
CA THR A 85 8.91 5.89 5.85
C THR A 85 9.63 7.19 5.58
N ILE A 86 8.97 8.35 5.75
CA ILE A 86 9.62 9.67 5.66
C ILE A 86 10.70 9.88 6.75
N THR A 87 10.72 9.04 7.79
CA THR A 87 11.67 9.07 8.90
C THR A 87 12.67 7.92 8.79
N SER A 88 12.18 6.70 8.50
CA SER A 88 13.02 5.51 8.34
C SER A 88 13.96 5.59 7.14
N PHE A 89 13.55 6.11 5.97
CA PHE A 89 14.46 6.23 4.82
C PHE A 89 15.65 7.15 5.11
N PRO A 90 15.48 8.34 5.71
CA PRO A 90 16.60 9.15 6.18
C PRO A 90 17.56 8.43 7.14
N GLN A 91 17.05 7.60 8.07
CA GLN A 91 17.92 6.78 8.94
C GLN A 91 18.80 5.84 8.11
N LEU A 92 18.21 5.15 7.13
CA LEU A 92 18.94 4.24 6.24
C LEU A 92 20.03 4.95 5.44
N VAL A 93 19.70 6.10 4.85
CA VAL A 93 20.63 6.90 4.05
C VAL A 93 21.75 7.46 4.93
N ALA A 94 21.41 8.03 6.10
CA ALA A 94 22.38 8.62 7.02
C ALA A 94 23.37 7.60 7.57
N GLU A 95 22.89 6.41 7.93
CA GLU A 95 23.71 5.30 8.39
C GLU A 95 24.79 4.92 7.37
N GLU A 96 24.36 4.70 6.13
CA GLU A 96 25.26 4.16 5.11
C GLU A 96 26.17 5.22 4.50
N LEU A 97 25.71 6.47 4.35
CA LEU A 97 26.53 7.59 3.85
C LEU A 97 27.44 8.20 4.91
N ASP A 98 27.22 7.88 6.20
CA ASP A 98 27.95 8.45 7.33
C ASP A 98 27.82 9.98 7.39
N VAL A 99 26.55 10.44 7.32
CA VAL A 99 26.14 11.84 7.47
C VAL A 99 25.21 11.99 8.67
N ALA A 100 25.05 13.21 9.17
CA ALA A 100 24.05 13.49 10.18
C ALA A 100 22.63 13.24 9.62
N TYR A 101 21.75 12.68 10.46
CA TYR A 101 20.37 12.35 10.11
C TYR A 101 19.58 13.54 9.56
N ASP A 102 19.77 14.73 10.13
CA ASP A 102 19.09 15.98 9.75
C ASP A 102 19.60 16.61 8.44
N ARG A 103 20.64 16.02 7.83
CA ARG A 103 21.13 16.40 6.49
C ARG A 103 20.45 15.63 5.36
N VAL A 104 19.59 14.65 5.66
CA VAL A 104 18.89 13.86 4.65
C VAL A 104 17.46 14.36 4.46
N ASP A 105 17.17 14.88 3.28
CA ASP A 105 15.84 15.28 2.83
C ASP A 105 15.21 14.19 1.97
N MET A 106 13.88 14.04 2.06
CA MET A 106 13.10 13.12 1.23
C MET A 106 12.28 13.89 0.19
N VAL A 107 12.27 13.40 -1.04
CA VAL A 107 11.31 13.78 -2.08
C VAL A 107 10.57 12.51 -2.52
N MET A 108 9.25 12.52 -2.34
CA MET A 108 8.40 11.34 -2.43
C MET A 108 7.19 11.62 -3.32
N GLY A 109 6.77 10.63 -4.12
CA GLY A 109 5.47 10.64 -4.78
C GLY A 109 5.22 11.74 -5.83
N ASP A 110 6.26 12.28 -6.45
CA ASP A 110 6.17 13.27 -7.54
C ASP A 110 6.64 12.66 -8.86
N THR A 111 5.74 12.51 -9.83
CA THR A 111 6.04 11.77 -11.06
C THR A 111 7.02 12.47 -12.00
N ASP A 112 7.37 13.74 -11.76
CA ASP A 112 8.38 14.47 -12.54
C ASP A 112 9.80 14.36 -11.98
N THR A 113 9.91 14.21 -10.65
CA THR A 113 11.19 14.32 -9.92
C THR A 113 11.57 13.01 -9.25
N CYS A 114 10.60 12.16 -8.94
CA CYS A 114 10.82 10.83 -8.42
C CYS A 114 10.91 9.82 -9.58
N PRO A 115 11.71 8.76 -9.40
CA PRO A 115 11.65 7.61 -10.29
C PRO A 115 10.30 6.91 -10.22
N TRP A 116 9.95 6.21 -11.31
CA TRP A 116 8.74 5.39 -11.39
C TRP A 116 8.70 4.32 -10.28
N ASP A 117 7.54 4.17 -9.67
CA ASP A 117 7.23 3.14 -8.68
C ASP A 117 5.74 2.73 -8.80
N ILE A 118 5.44 1.46 -8.51
CA ILE A 118 4.07 0.91 -8.50
C ILE A 118 3.16 1.56 -7.44
N GLY A 119 3.75 2.17 -6.42
CA GLY A 119 3.06 2.76 -5.27
C GLY A 119 3.34 2.04 -3.96
N THR A 120 2.72 2.54 -2.89
CA THR A 120 2.96 2.06 -1.53
C THR A 120 1.95 0.99 -1.14
N GLY A 121 2.40 -0.27 -1.07
CA GLY A 121 1.60 -1.43 -0.68
C GLY A 121 2.47 -2.64 -0.35
N GLY A 122 1.86 -3.72 0.17
CA GLY A 122 2.53 -5.01 0.42
C GLY A 122 3.71 -4.98 1.41
N SER A 123 3.77 -3.95 2.27
CA SER A 123 4.89 -3.69 3.18
C SER A 123 6.26 -3.59 2.48
N MET A 124 6.28 -3.20 1.20
CA MET A 124 7.49 -3.22 0.37
C MET A 124 8.42 -2.02 0.59
N SER A 125 7.96 -0.91 1.15
CA SER A 125 8.77 0.32 1.24
C SER A 125 10.07 0.12 2.03
N ILE A 126 10.03 -0.43 3.24
CA ILE A 126 11.27 -0.69 4.00
C ILE A 126 11.85 -2.05 3.66
N ARG A 127 11.01 -3.10 3.62
CA ARG A 127 11.47 -4.50 3.42
C ARG A 127 12.14 -4.71 2.08
N VAL A 128 11.59 -4.13 1.02
CA VAL A 128 12.21 -4.15 -0.31
C VAL A 128 13.03 -2.88 -0.44
N VAL A 129 12.40 -1.73 -0.66
CA VAL A 129 13.11 -0.50 -1.10
C VAL A 129 14.18 -0.03 -0.12
N GLY A 130 13.96 -0.20 1.19
CA GLY A 130 14.95 0.14 2.21
C GLY A 130 16.29 -0.59 2.02
N VAL A 131 16.28 -1.87 1.63
CA VAL A 131 17.51 -2.63 1.37
C VAL A 131 18.31 -2.00 0.24
N GLN A 132 17.66 -1.59 -0.85
CA GLN A 132 18.39 -1.01 -1.98
C GLN A 132 18.79 0.44 -1.75
N VAL A 133 18.00 1.20 -0.98
CA VAL A 133 18.42 2.54 -0.51
C VAL A 133 19.70 2.44 0.32
N ARG A 134 19.81 1.44 1.21
CA ARG A 134 21.05 1.19 1.97
C ARG A 134 22.22 0.86 1.05
N SER A 135 22.04 -0.08 0.12
CA SER A 135 23.09 -0.45 -0.83
C SER A 135 23.56 0.76 -1.66
N ALA A 136 22.63 1.60 -2.10
CA ALA A 136 22.95 2.79 -2.87
C ALA A 136 23.69 3.86 -2.08
N ALA A 137 23.29 4.07 -0.82
CA ALA A 137 23.97 4.98 0.08
C ALA A 137 25.40 4.47 0.39
N ALA A 138 25.60 3.16 0.56
CA ALA A 138 26.93 2.57 0.70
C ALA A 138 27.79 2.73 -0.56
N GLU A 139 27.20 2.54 -1.75
CA GLU A 139 27.88 2.76 -3.03
C GLU A 139 28.28 4.23 -3.23
N ALA A 140 27.36 5.16 -2.94
CA ALA A 140 27.61 6.59 -3.00
C ALA A 140 28.78 7.00 -2.09
N LYS A 141 28.88 6.43 -0.88
CA LYS A 141 30.00 6.65 0.04
C LYS A 141 31.34 6.24 -0.56
N GLU A 142 31.41 5.11 -1.23
CA GLU A 142 32.65 4.63 -1.87
C GLU A 142 33.01 5.45 -3.12
N VAL A 143 32.02 5.89 -3.91
CA VAL A 143 32.25 6.85 -5.01
C VAL A 143 32.83 8.17 -4.50
N LEU A 144 32.32 8.68 -3.37
CA LEU A 144 32.85 9.89 -2.73
C LEU A 144 34.30 9.70 -2.28
N LYS A 145 34.68 8.53 -1.78
CA LYS A 145 36.07 8.22 -1.44
C LYS A 145 36.98 8.22 -2.66
N LEU A 146 36.53 7.69 -3.80
CA LEU A 146 37.30 7.74 -5.05
C LEU A 146 37.50 9.18 -5.53
N LEU A 147 36.45 10.00 -5.52
CA LEU A 147 36.55 11.43 -5.87
C LEU A 147 37.47 12.19 -4.89
N ALA A 148 37.40 11.87 -3.60
CA ALA A 148 38.29 12.42 -2.59
C ALA A 148 39.75 11.98 -2.77
N ALA A 149 40.00 10.74 -3.22
CA ALA A 149 41.34 10.25 -3.52
C ALA A 149 41.99 11.07 -4.65
N GLU A 150 41.24 11.33 -5.71
CA GLU A 150 41.65 12.22 -6.81
C GLU A 150 41.90 13.65 -6.30
N TYR A 151 41.00 14.18 -5.47
CA TYR A 151 41.07 15.54 -4.95
C TYR A 151 42.25 15.77 -3.98
N LEU A 152 42.40 14.87 -3.00
CA LEU A 152 43.40 14.95 -1.93
C LEU A 152 44.77 14.38 -2.35
N LYS A 153 44.84 13.76 -3.54
CA LYS A 153 46.03 13.09 -4.08
C LYS A 153 46.58 12.05 -3.10
N CYS A 154 45.72 11.13 -2.65
CA CYS A 154 46.07 10.04 -1.75
C CYS A 154 45.39 8.72 -2.14
N PRO A 155 45.95 7.55 -1.78
CA PRO A 155 45.32 6.25 -2.01
C PRO A 155 43.96 6.13 -1.29
N VAL A 156 42.96 5.57 -1.98
CA VAL A 156 41.58 5.46 -1.49
C VAL A 156 41.48 4.58 -0.23
N GLU A 157 42.38 3.62 -0.07
CA GLU A 157 42.42 2.68 1.06
C GLU A 157 42.76 3.39 2.38
N ARG A 158 43.37 4.58 2.31
CA ARG A 158 43.66 5.40 3.50
C ARG A 158 42.53 6.33 3.87
N LEU A 159 41.51 6.46 3.02
CA LEU A 159 40.40 7.38 3.22
C LEU A 159 39.30 6.74 4.07
N LYS A 160 38.83 7.50 5.06
CA LYS A 160 37.63 7.18 5.83
C LYS A 160 36.64 8.34 5.75
N THR A 161 35.39 8.05 6.10
CA THR A 161 34.34 9.04 6.20
C THR A 161 33.99 9.28 7.66
N LYS A 162 33.51 10.49 7.94
CA LYS A 162 32.81 10.84 9.18
C LYS A 162 32.02 12.13 8.96
N ASP A 163 30.74 12.13 9.34
CA ASP A 163 29.87 13.32 9.36
C ASP A 163 29.84 14.10 8.03
N GLY A 164 29.82 13.39 6.90
CA GLY A 164 29.85 13.96 5.55
C GLY A 164 31.21 14.49 5.07
N VAL A 165 32.30 14.07 5.72
CA VAL A 165 33.67 14.46 5.38
C VAL A 165 34.49 13.22 5.07
N VAL A 166 35.23 13.24 3.97
CA VAL A 166 36.26 12.24 3.67
C VAL A 166 37.62 12.75 4.17
N PHE A 167 38.39 11.93 4.90
CA PHE A 167 39.69 12.31 5.45
C PHE A 167 40.74 11.19 5.34
N ASP A 168 42.03 11.54 5.20
CA ASP A 168 43.15 10.60 5.22
C ASP A 168 43.46 10.16 6.65
N THR A 169 43.43 8.86 6.92
CA THR A 169 43.72 8.27 8.23
C THR A 169 45.15 8.51 8.72
N LYS A 170 46.12 8.74 7.82
CA LYS A 170 47.50 9.06 8.19
C LYS A 170 47.75 10.56 8.39
N ASN A 171 46.88 11.40 7.84
CA ASN A 171 46.94 12.85 8.00
C ASN A 171 45.51 13.42 7.99
N PRO A 172 44.82 13.45 9.14
CA PRO A 172 43.42 13.88 9.22
C PRO A 172 43.16 15.33 8.78
N ASP A 173 44.18 16.18 8.69
CA ASP A 173 44.05 17.54 8.15
C ASP A 173 43.84 17.53 6.63
N LYS A 174 44.23 16.44 5.94
CA LYS A 174 43.84 16.17 4.56
C LYS A 174 42.42 15.63 4.52
N LYS A 175 41.46 16.54 4.36
CA LYS A 175 40.04 16.24 4.33
C LYS A 175 39.28 17.10 3.33
N VAL A 176 38.13 16.60 2.88
CA VAL A 176 37.23 17.28 1.95
C VAL A 176 35.79 16.89 2.25
N THR A 177 34.88 17.85 2.17
CA THR A 177 33.44 17.63 2.41
C THR A 177 32.76 17.04 1.17
N TYR A 178 31.64 16.35 1.35
CA TYR A 178 30.90 15.77 0.23
C TYR A 178 30.38 16.86 -0.74
N GLY A 179 29.90 17.99 -0.24
CA GLY A 179 29.45 19.12 -1.06
C GLY A 179 30.58 19.77 -1.85
N THR A 180 31.80 19.83 -1.30
CA THR A 180 32.99 20.28 -2.06
C THR A 180 33.30 19.34 -3.22
N LEU A 181 33.21 18.02 -3.01
CA LEU A 181 33.40 17.03 -4.09
C LEU A 181 32.33 17.14 -5.17
N ALA A 182 31.13 17.58 -4.82
CA ALA A 182 30.02 17.72 -5.75
C ALA A 182 30.21 18.86 -6.77
N LYS A 183 30.96 19.92 -6.43
CA LYS A 183 31.33 21.05 -7.31
C LYS A 183 30.18 21.66 -8.15
N GLY A 184 28.92 21.43 -7.78
CA GLY A 184 27.75 21.80 -8.59
C GLY A 184 27.67 21.12 -9.97
N ALA A 185 28.46 20.08 -10.24
CA ALA A 185 28.43 19.33 -11.50
C ALA A 185 27.56 18.09 -11.35
N ILE A 186 26.93 17.64 -12.44
CA ILE A 186 26.25 16.34 -12.47
C ILE A 186 27.30 15.25 -12.67
N ILE A 187 27.53 14.43 -11.65
CA ILE A 187 28.43 13.27 -11.72
C ILE A 187 27.59 12.00 -11.60
N GLU A 188 27.53 11.23 -12.70
CA GLU A 188 26.92 9.90 -12.74
C GLU A 188 28.04 8.84 -12.64
N LYS A 189 28.09 8.11 -11.51
CA LYS A 189 29.04 7.01 -11.28
C LYS A 189 28.33 5.81 -10.64
N ARG A 190 28.69 4.61 -11.09
CA ARG A 190 28.34 3.33 -10.45
C ARG A 190 29.59 2.48 -10.29
N LEU A 191 29.65 1.68 -9.23
CA LEU A 191 30.72 0.72 -9.00
C LEU A 191 30.36 -0.62 -9.66
N GLU A 192 31.36 -1.28 -10.26
CA GLU A 192 31.17 -2.62 -10.82
C GLU A 192 30.86 -3.65 -9.74
N THR A 193 31.50 -3.50 -8.57
CA THR A 193 31.27 -4.34 -7.38
C THR A 193 30.57 -3.51 -6.31
N LYS A 194 29.40 -3.97 -5.86
CA LYS A 194 28.64 -3.30 -4.79
C LYS A 194 29.35 -3.45 -3.45
N PRO A 195 29.57 -2.36 -2.70
CA PRO A 195 30.18 -2.45 -1.38
C PRO A 195 29.23 -3.09 -0.36
N PRO A 196 29.77 -3.65 0.74
CA PRO A 196 28.94 -4.13 1.84
C PRO A 196 28.22 -2.96 2.52
N VAL A 197 27.01 -3.24 3.02
CA VAL A 197 26.26 -2.33 3.88
C VAL A 197 26.72 -2.46 5.34
N THR A 198 26.46 -1.43 6.14
CA THR A 198 26.81 -1.38 7.56
C THR A 198 26.16 -2.55 8.33
N SER A 199 26.89 -3.21 9.24
CA SER A 199 26.30 -4.31 10.01
C SER A 199 25.40 -3.79 11.13
N PRO A 200 24.39 -4.57 11.59
CA PRO A 200 23.47 -4.13 12.63
C PRO A 200 24.14 -3.67 13.93
N GLU A 201 25.25 -4.28 14.31
CA GLU A 201 26.01 -3.96 15.53
C GLU A 201 26.69 -2.59 15.44
N ALA A 202 26.90 -2.10 14.22
CA ALA A 202 27.54 -0.82 13.94
C ALA A 202 26.54 0.33 13.74
N PHE A 203 25.23 0.07 13.83
CA PHE A 203 24.22 1.09 13.57
C PHE A 203 24.24 2.25 14.57
N LYS A 204 24.29 3.47 14.02
CA LYS A 204 24.20 4.73 14.75
C LYS A 204 22.79 5.29 14.74
N PHE A 205 22.01 5.07 13.68
CA PHE A 205 20.69 5.67 13.45
C PHE A 205 19.58 4.63 13.32
N ILE A 206 19.83 3.50 12.66
CA ILE A 206 18.84 2.43 12.46
C ILE A 206 18.48 1.78 13.79
N GLY A 207 17.17 1.51 14.02
CA GLY A 207 16.68 0.86 15.24
C GLY A 207 16.61 1.77 16.47
N LYS A 208 16.88 3.08 16.31
CA LYS A 208 16.73 4.08 17.37
C LYS A 208 15.43 4.88 17.19
N PRO A 209 14.78 5.30 18.29
CA PRO A 209 13.57 6.10 18.20
C PRO A 209 13.90 7.53 17.75
N TYR A 210 13.31 7.95 16.62
CA TYR A 210 13.32 9.34 16.16
C TYR A 210 11.90 9.89 16.13
N LEU A 211 11.76 11.18 16.43
CA LEU A 211 10.51 11.88 16.13
C LEU A 211 10.31 11.91 14.62
N HIS A 212 9.08 11.73 14.17
CA HIS A 212 8.80 11.79 12.73
C HIS A 212 9.19 13.16 12.18
N GLN A 213 9.91 13.19 11.05
CA GLN A 213 10.36 14.45 10.43
C GLN A 213 9.19 15.39 10.07
N ASP A 214 8.00 14.83 9.87
CA ASP A 214 6.78 15.57 9.54
C ASP A 214 5.85 15.83 10.74
N ALA A 215 6.22 15.39 11.95
CA ALA A 215 5.38 15.52 13.14
C ALA A 215 5.00 16.98 13.40
N TYR A 216 5.98 17.89 13.39
CA TYR A 216 5.74 19.30 13.62
C TYR A 216 4.72 19.88 12.63
N LYS A 217 4.84 19.55 11.34
CA LYS A 217 3.90 20.01 10.30
C LYS A 217 2.48 19.51 10.56
N LYS A 218 2.34 18.24 10.94
CA LYS A 218 1.04 17.62 11.22
C LYS A 218 0.36 18.22 12.45
N VAL A 219 1.07 18.37 13.57
CA VAL A 219 0.47 18.85 14.83
C VAL A 219 0.18 20.34 14.87
N THR A 220 0.80 21.13 13.98
CA THR A 220 0.59 22.58 13.87
C THR A 220 -0.42 22.96 12.79
N GLY A 221 -0.90 22.00 11.98
CA GLY A 221 -1.75 22.27 10.82
C GLY A 221 -0.99 22.84 9.61
N MET A 222 0.35 22.83 9.61
CA MET A 222 1.16 23.24 8.46
C MET A 222 1.27 22.16 7.37
N ALA A 223 0.96 20.90 7.70
CA ALA A 223 0.88 19.83 6.72
C ALA A 223 -0.24 20.13 5.72
N GLN A 224 0.09 20.09 4.43
CA GLN A 224 -0.87 20.30 3.34
C GLN A 224 -1.28 18.94 2.78
N TYR A 225 -2.58 18.67 2.80
CA TYR A 225 -3.22 17.56 2.11
C TYR A 225 -3.75 18.03 0.75
N ALA A 226 -4.20 17.12 -0.12
CA ALA A 226 -4.67 17.52 -1.47
C ALA A 226 -5.84 18.53 -1.40
N GLY A 227 -6.70 18.37 -0.38
CA GLY A 227 -7.82 19.27 -0.09
C GLY A 227 -7.42 20.65 0.44
N ASP A 228 -6.20 20.84 0.94
CA ASP A 228 -5.74 22.12 1.54
C ASP A 228 -5.08 23.03 0.52
N ILE A 229 -4.64 22.49 -0.61
CA ILE A 229 -3.91 23.24 -1.61
C ILE A 229 -4.86 24.29 -2.22
N ARG A 230 -4.39 25.54 -2.24
CA ARG A 230 -5.10 26.68 -2.82
C ARG A 230 -4.27 27.23 -3.97
N LEU A 231 -4.88 27.33 -5.15
CA LEU A 231 -4.31 28.01 -6.31
C LEU A 231 -5.15 29.24 -6.64
N PRO A 232 -4.55 30.29 -7.23
CA PRO A 232 -5.30 31.43 -7.74
C PRO A 232 -6.42 30.97 -8.67
N ASP A 233 -7.60 31.60 -8.53
CA ASP A 233 -8.77 31.38 -9.37
C ASP A 233 -9.25 29.91 -9.45
N MET A 234 -8.94 29.07 -8.46
CA MET A 234 -9.42 27.69 -8.45
C MET A 234 -10.94 27.56 -8.25
N LEU A 235 -11.53 26.50 -8.79
CA LEU A 235 -12.93 26.13 -8.59
C LEU A 235 -13.04 24.80 -7.84
N TYR A 236 -14.14 24.61 -7.12
CA TYR A 236 -14.53 23.37 -6.49
C TYR A 236 -15.66 22.73 -7.30
N ALA A 237 -15.54 21.43 -7.55
CA ALA A 237 -16.52 20.68 -8.32
C ALA A 237 -17.49 19.88 -7.43
N GLY A 238 -18.78 19.99 -7.71
CA GLY A 238 -19.79 19.00 -7.36
C GLY A 238 -20.13 18.16 -8.59
N ILE A 239 -19.94 16.84 -8.53
CA ILE A 239 -20.20 15.94 -9.66
C ILE A 239 -21.53 15.22 -9.42
N LEU A 240 -22.43 15.22 -10.40
CA LEU A 240 -23.63 14.41 -10.37
C LEU A 240 -23.23 12.94 -10.57
N ARG A 241 -23.42 12.12 -9.54
CA ARG A 241 -23.07 10.69 -9.59
C ARG A 241 -24.30 9.77 -9.54
N PRO A 242 -24.21 8.56 -10.12
CA PRO A 242 -25.35 7.63 -10.16
C PRO A 242 -25.73 7.10 -8.77
N PRO A 243 -27.01 7.07 -8.39
CA PRO A 243 -27.44 6.70 -7.03
C PRO A 243 -27.21 5.22 -6.68
N VAL A 244 -26.93 4.38 -7.67
CA VAL A 244 -26.59 2.96 -7.53
C VAL A 244 -25.44 2.59 -8.46
N HIS A 245 -24.62 1.60 -8.08
CA HIS A 245 -23.56 1.10 -8.96
C HIS A 245 -24.13 0.54 -10.25
N GLY A 246 -23.53 0.92 -11.39
CA GLY A 246 -23.96 0.46 -12.72
C GLY A 246 -25.15 1.20 -13.31
N ALA A 247 -25.73 2.19 -12.60
CA ALA A 247 -26.75 3.04 -13.18
C ALA A 247 -26.19 3.97 -14.28
N LEU A 248 -26.99 4.17 -15.32
CA LEU A 248 -26.65 5.01 -16.47
C LEU A 248 -27.52 6.26 -16.45
N LEU A 249 -26.92 7.43 -16.69
CA LEU A 249 -27.66 8.68 -16.79
C LEU A 249 -28.55 8.65 -18.03
N LYS A 250 -29.86 8.87 -17.85
CA LYS A 250 -30.85 8.88 -18.91
C LYS A 250 -31.24 10.30 -19.32
N ASN A 251 -31.53 11.13 -18.33
CA ASN A 251 -31.92 12.52 -18.52
C ASN A 251 -31.43 13.38 -17.36
N VAL A 252 -31.17 14.66 -17.62
CA VAL A 252 -30.73 15.62 -16.62
C VAL A 252 -31.34 17.00 -16.87
N ASP A 253 -31.88 17.61 -15.82
CA ASP A 253 -32.36 18.99 -15.79
C ASP A 253 -31.43 19.83 -14.90
N LEU A 254 -30.80 20.81 -15.53
CA LEU A 254 -29.79 21.70 -14.96
C LEU A 254 -30.32 23.14 -14.82
N THR A 255 -31.59 23.36 -15.10
CA THR A 255 -32.19 24.70 -15.24
C THR A 255 -32.04 25.53 -13.97
N GLU A 256 -32.35 24.94 -12.81
CA GLU A 256 -32.25 25.66 -11.53
C GLU A 256 -30.79 25.89 -11.11
N ALA A 257 -29.92 24.89 -11.32
CA ALA A 257 -28.50 25.02 -11.04
C ALA A 257 -27.89 26.19 -11.83
N LYS A 258 -28.21 26.33 -13.13
CA LYS A 258 -27.71 27.42 -14.01
C LYS A 258 -28.12 28.83 -13.58
N LYS A 259 -29.12 28.99 -12.69
CA LYS A 259 -29.54 30.31 -12.17
C LYS A 259 -28.66 30.84 -11.06
N ILE A 260 -27.84 30.00 -10.43
CA ILE A 260 -26.98 30.40 -9.33
C ILE A 260 -25.86 31.30 -9.87
N LYS A 261 -25.72 32.50 -9.29
CA LYS A 261 -24.70 33.46 -9.70
C LYS A 261 -23.30 32.85 -9.53
N GLY A 262 -22.47 32.94 -10.58
CA GLY A 262 -21.09 32.48 -10.56
C GLY A 262 -20.89 30.98 -10.81
N ILE A 263 -21.97 30.21 -10.95
CA ILE A 263 -21.88 28.78 -11.22
C ILE A 263 -21.43 28.51 -12.65
N GLN A 264 -20.61 27.49 -12.84
CA GLN A 264 -20.35 26.91 -14.15
C GLN A 264 -20.92 25.50 -14.18
N VAL A 265 -21.75 25.21 -15.17
CA VAL A 265 -22.32 23.88 -15.35
C VAL A 265 -21.61 23.21 -16.53
N ILE A 266 -21.06 22.03 -16.29
CA ILE A 266 -20.32 21.24 -17.27
C ILE A 266 -21.13 20.00 -17.62
N GLU A 267 -21.29 19.77 -18.92
CA GLU A 267 -21.89 18.58 -19.51
C GLU A 267 -20.90 18.04 -20.56
N ASP A 268 -20.17 16.97 -20.22
CA ASP A 268 -19.17 16.34 -21.10
C ASP A 268 -19.35 14.81 -21.12
N GLY A 269 -20.19 14.34 -22.05
CA GLY A 269 -20.65 12.95 -22.10
C GLY A 269 -21.42 12.59 -20.83
N ASN A 270 -20.98 11.56 -20.11
CA ASN A 270 -21.58 11.15 -18.84
C ASN A 270 -21.07 11.95 -17.62
N LEU A 271 -20.17 12.92 -17.82
CA LEU A 271 -19.69 13.80 -16.76
C LEU A 271 -20.59 15.05 -16.70
N VAL A 272 -21.40 15.12 -15.66
CA VAL A 272 -22.19 16.31 -15.32
C VAL A 272 -21.66 16.88 -14.01
N ALA A 273 -21.27 18.15 -14.02
CA ALA A 273 -20.69 18.80 -12.85
C ALA A 273 -21.10 20.27 -12.73
N VAL A 274 -21.04 20.78 -11.51
CA VAL A 274 -21.20 22.19 -11.17
C VAL A 274 -19.91 22.69 -10.51
N LEU A 275 -19.41 23.84 -10.94
CA LEU A 275 -18.16 24.42 -10.47
C LEU A 275 -18.39 25.81 -9.89
N HIS A 276 -17.78 26.10 -8.74
CA HIS A 276 -17.82 27.43 -8.12
C HIS A 276 -16.54 27.70 -7.30
N GLU A 277 -16.19 28.97 -7.07
CA GLU A 277 -15.05 29.37 -6.22
C GLU A 277 -15.27 29.09 -4.73
N ALA A 278 -16.53 28.84 -4.36
CA ALA A 278 -16.96 28.53 -3.00
C ALA A 278 -17.59 27.12 -3.01
N PRO A 279 -17.04 26.16 -2.23
CA PRO A 279 -17.45 24.76 -2.30
C PRO A 279 -18.90 24.52 -1.84
N ASP A 280 -19.37 25.29 -0.87
CA ASP A 280 -20.76 25.27 -0.39
C ASP A 280 -21.77 25.66 -1.47
N ILE A 281 -21.44 26.66 -2.31
CA ILE A 281 -22.27 27.06 -3.45
C ILE A 281 -22.26 25.98 -4.54
N ALA A 282 -21.11 25.35 -4.81
CA ALA A 282 -21.05 24.22 -5.75
C ALA A 282 -21.94 23.05 -5.28
N TRP A 283 -21.89 22.69 -3.99
CA TRP A 283 -22.73 21.63 -3.43
C TRP A 283 -24.21 21.99 -3.40
N MET A 284 -24.56 23.24 -3.09
CA MET A 284 -25.93 23.72 -3.19
C MET A 284 -26.45 23.59 -4.63
N ALA A 285 -25.66 24.00 -5.63
CA ALA A 285 -26.02 23.88 -7.03
C ALA A 285 -26.20 22.42 -7.46
N LEU A 286 -25.35 21.51 -6.97
CA LEU A 286 -25.44 20.09 -7.25
C LEU A 286 -26.77 19.53 -6.75
N GLY A 287 -27.22 19.94 -5.56
CA GLY A 287 -28.52 19.57 -5.00
C GLY A 287 -29.74 20.11 -5.75
N MET A 288 -29.57 21.07 -6.68
CA MET A 288 -30.64 21.57 -7.54
C MET A 288 -30.77 20.79 -8.85
N ILE A 289 -29.81 19.93 -9.18
CA ILE A 289 -29.85 19.09 -10.39
C ILE A 289 -30.89 17.99 -10.20
N LYS A 290 -31.78 17.84 -11.18
CA LYS A 290 -32.70 16.70 -11.24
C LYS A 290 -32.21 15.75 -12.31
N ALA A 291 -32.03 14.48 -11.96
CA ALA A 291 -31.50 13.49 -12.88
C ALA A 291 -32.31 12.20 -12.82
N GLU A 292 -32.54 11.61 -13.99
CA GLU A 292 -33.12 10.29 -14.14
C GLU A 292 -32.03 9.32 -14.54
N PHE A 293 -32.01 8.17 -13.87
CA PHE A 293 -31.05 7.10 -14.13
C PHE A 293 -31.79 5.81 -14.49
N ASP A 294 -31.27 5.09 -15.47
CA ASP A 294 -31.64 3.70 -15.70
C ASP A 294 -30.91 2.83 -14.66
N LEU A 295 -31.67 2.23 -13.74
CA LEU A 295 -31.14 1.44 -12.64
C LEU A 295 -30.90 -0.02 -13.07
N PRO A 296 -29.78 -0.65 -12.67
CA PRO A 296 -29.55 -2.06 -12.94
C PRO A 296 -30.46 -2.94 -12.07
N GLY A 297 -30.97 -4.03 -12.64
CA GLY A 297 -31.78 -5.02 -11.92
C GLY A 297 -30.92 -6.07 -11.20
N THR A 298 -30.24 -5.70 -10.12
CA THR A 298 -29.54 -6.68 -9.26
C THR A 298 -30.42 -7.15 -8.09
N SER A 299 -30.38 -8.44 -7.79
CA SER A 299 -31.03 -9.04 -6.61
C SER A 299 -30.05 -9.31 -5.46
N LEU A 300 -28.76 -8.97 -5.64
CA LEU A 300 -27.73 -9.18 -4.63
C LEU A 300 -27.91 -8.25 -3.43
N ASN A 301 -27.76 -8.80 -2.24
CA ASN A 301 -27.84 -8.08 -0.96
C ASN A 301 -26.82 -8.65 0.05
N ASP A 302 -26.80 -8.09 1.24
CA ASP A 302 -25.92 -8.47 2.36
C ASP A 302 -26.14 -9.91 2.86
N LYS A 303 -27.22 -10.58 2.47
CA LYS A 303 -27.55 -11.95 2.90
C LYS A 303 -27.20 -12.98 1.84
N ASN A 304 -27.60 -12.76 0.59
CA ASN A 304 -27.43 -13.74 -0.49
C ASN A 304 -26.07 -13.65 -1.22
N ILE A 305 -25.26 -12.62 -0.93
CA ILE A 305 -23.95 -12.45 -1.57
C ILE A 305 -23.06 -13.68 -1.39
N TYR A 306 -23.06 -14.30 -0.21
CA TYR A 306 -22.16 -15.43 0.07
C TYR A 306 -22.48 -16.67 -0.76
N GLU A 307 -23.76 -16.98 -0.95
CA GLU A 307 -24.19 -18.08 -1.83
C GLU A 307 -23.88 -17.79 -3.28
N HIS A 308 -23.98 -16.52 -3.69
CA HIS A 308 -23.59 -16.07 -5.02
C HIS A 308 -22.09 -16.27 -5.26
N LEU A 309 -21.23 -15.87 -4.31
CA LEU A 309 -19.77 -16.03 -4.41
C LEU A 309 -19.35 -17.49 -4.59
N LEU A 310 -20.02 -18.44 -3.91
CA LEU A 310 -19.74 -19.87 -4.04
C LEU A 310 -20.10 -20.45 -5.41
N LYS A 311 -20.98 -19.77 -6.17
CA LYS A 311 -21.43 -20.20 -7.50
C LYS A 311 -20.64 -19.58 -8.65
N ILE A 312 -19.75 -18.62 -8.35
CA ILE A 312 -18.91 -17.98 -9.36
C ILE A 312 -18.00 -19.03 -10.00
N PRO A 313 -18.04 -19.18 -11.35
CA PRO A 313 -17.22 -20.17 -12.04
C PRO A 313 -15.77 -19.69 -12.05
N VAL A 314 -14.97 -20.20 -11.12
CA VAL A 314 -13.53 -19.92 -11.02
C VAL A 314 -12.78 -21.22 -10.73
N GLN A 315 -11.70 -21.45 -11.47
CA GLN A 315 -10.81 -22.58 -11.20
C GLN A 315 -9.98 -22.28 -9.95
N PRO A 316 -9.87 -23.22 -9.00
CA PRO A 316 -9.07 -23.00 -7.81
C PRO A 316 -7.59 -22.92 -8.17
N HIS A 317 -6.91 -21.96 -7.54
CA HIS A 317 -5.47 -22.03 -7.35
C HIS A 317 -5.19 -22.91 -6.13
N ILE A 318 -4.52 -24.05 -6.34
CA ILE A 318 -4.04 -24.90 -5.24
C ILE A 318 -2.79 -24.22 -4.67
N MET A 319 -2.96 -23.55 -3.54
CA MET A 319 -1.88 -22.83 -2.87
C MET A 319 -0.99 -23.79 -2.10
N GLU A 320 -1.58 -24.82 -1.50
CA GLU A 320 -0.86 -25.80 -0.70
C GLU A 320 -1.52 -27.18 -0.78
N LYS A 321 -0.69 -28.23 -0.91
CA LYS A 321 -1.11 -29.63 -0.82
C LYS A 321 -0.03 -30.46 -0.14
N LYS A 322 -0.41 -31.23 0.88
CA LYS A 322 0.48 -32.15 1.60
C LYS A 322 -0.30 -33.37 2.08
N GLY A 323 0.28 -34.56 1.90
CA GLY A 323 -0.38 -35.81 2.26
C GLY A 323 -1.65 -36.08 1.45
N ASP A 324 -2.54 -36.90 2.04
CA ASP A 324 -3.80 -37.35 1.46
C ASP A 324 -5.02 -36.96 2.32
N ILE A 325 -5.95 -36.20 1.75
CA ILE A 325 -7.14 -35.66 2.44
C ILE A 325 -8.08 -36.77 2.92
N GLU A 326 -8.25 -37.85 2.15
CA GLU A 326 -9.12 -38.97 2.53
C GLU A 326 -8.53 -39.78 3.69
N GLU A 327 -7.21 -39.98 3.68
CA GLU A 327 -6.49 -40.60 4.80
C GLU A 327 -6.60 -39.75 6.07
N GLY A 328 -6.33 -38.44 5.96
CA GLY A 328 -6.45 -37.51 7.09
C GLY A 328 -7.84 -37.54 7.73
N ALA A 329 -8.89 -37.53 6.90
CA ALA A 329 -10.27 -37.61 7.38
C ALA A 329 -10.58 -38.92 8.13
N LYS A 330 -9.97 -40.04 7.73
CA LYS A 330 -10.10 -41.35 8.42
C LYS A 330 -9.33 -41.40 9.75
N LEU A 331 -8.21 -40.69 9.85
CA LEU A 331 -7.41 -40.59 11.08
C LEU A 331 -8.05 -39.70 12.15
N ALA A 332 -8.92 -38.78 11.72
CA ALA A 332 -9.62 -37.87 12.62
C ALA A 332 -10.62 -38.65 13.49
N LYS A 333 -10.50 -38.51 14.80
CA LYS A 333 -11.51 -38.99 15.76
C LYS A 333 -12.75 -38.10 15.73
N GLU A 334 -12.54 -36.80 15.54
CA GLU A 334 -13.58 -35.78 15.46
C GLU A 334 -13.32 -34.93 14.21
N LEU A 335 -14.34 -34.77 13.38
CA LEU A 335 -14.34 -33.87 12.23
C LEU A 335 -15.16 -32.62 12.56
N ILE A 336 -14.65 -31.46 12.15
CA ILE A 336 -15.30 -30.16 12.34
C ILE A 336 -15.33 -29.47 10.98
N GLU A 337 -16.52 -29.07 10.55
CA GLU A 337 -16.75 -28.36 9.30
C GLU A 337 -17.48 -27.05 9.61
N GLU A 338 -16.86 -25.93 9.23
CA GLU A 338 -17.42 -24.61 9.45
C GLU A 338 -17.26 -23.72 8.22
N THR A 339 -18.19 -22.77 8.09
CA THR A 339 -18.14 -21.72 7.07
C THR A 339 -18.07 -20.36 7.75
N TYR A 340 -17.03 -19.61 7.41
CA TYR A 340 -16.78 -18.26 7.90
C TYR A 340 -17.06 -17.27 6.77
N VAL A 341 -17.82 -16.24 7.06
CA VAL A 341 -18.14 -15.19 6.10
C VAL A 341 -17.65 -13.84 6.57
N SER A 342 -17.35 -12.97 5.63
CA SER A 342 -16.88 -11.62 5.90
C SER A 342 -17.61 -10.65 5.00
N ALA A 343 -18.13 -9.57 5.58
CA ALA A 343 -18.80 -8.52 4.83
C ALA A 343 -17.79 -7.61 4.11
N TYR A 344 -18.32 -6.81 3.17
CA TYR A 344 -17.58 -5.68 2.62
C TYR A 344 -17.19 -4.70 3.72
N VAL A 345 -15.99 -4.14 3.62
CA VAL A 345 -15.49 -3.16 4.60
C VAL A 345 -14.88 -1.97 3.87
N ALA A 346 -15.33 -0.77 4.23
CA ALA A 346 -14.77 0.48 3.76
C ALA A 346 -13.46 0.81 4.49
N HIS A 347 -12.55 1.51 3.82
CA HIS A 347 -11.30 1.99 4.40
C HIS A 347 -11.52 3.13 5.39
N ALA A 348 -12.57 3.93 5.14
CA ALA A 348 -12.97 5.07 5.94
C ALA A 348 -11.80 6.03 6.31
N PRO A 349 -10.98 6.48 5.33
CA PRO A 349 -9.91 7.44 5.63
C PRO A 349 -10.49 8.77 6.11
N MET A 350 -9.74 9.50 6.94
CA MET A 350 -10.19 10.82 7.42
C MET A 350 -10.24 11.83 6.28
N GLU A 351 -9.19 11.86 5.45
CA GLU A 351 -9.18 12.58 4.17
C GLU A 351 -9.84 11.70 3.10
N THR A 352 -10.96 12.15 2.53
CA THR A 352 -11.60 11.48 1.40
C THR A 352 -10.75 11.60 0.13
N HIS A 353 -11.02 10.79 -0.90
CA HIS A 353 -10.32 10.91 -2.17
C HIS A 353 -10.48 12.32 -2.72
N THR A 354 -9.34 13.00 -2.89
CA THR A 354 -9.28 14.40 -3.31
C THR A 354 -8.18 14.58 -4.35
N SER A 355 -8.50 15.29 -5.42
CA SER A 355 -7.56 15.68 -6.46
C SER A 355 -7.79 17.12 -6.90
N LEU A 356 -6.71 17.90 -7.02
CA LEU A 356 -6.69 19.24 -7.63
C LEU A 356 -5.88 19.16 -8.91
N ALA A 357 -6.44 19.60 -10.03
CA ALA A 357 -5.73 19.68 -11.30
C ALA A 357 -5.61 21.13 -11.79
N THR A 358 -4.50 21.44 -12.45
CA THR A 358 -4.28 22.67 -13.23
C THR A 358 -3.65 22.32 -14.57
N ILE A 359 -3.82 23.20 -15.57
CA ILE A 359 -3.21 23.05 -16.90
C ILE A 359 -2.43 24.31 -17.23
N GLU A 360 -1.13 24.17 -17.44
CA GLU A 360 -0.22 25.25 -17.79
C GLU A 360 0.67 24.81 -18.95
N ASN A 361 0.77 25.61 -20.02
CA ASN A 361 1.63 25.31 -21.19
C ASN A 361 1.42 23.88 -21.74
N SER A 362 0.16 23.44 -21.83
CA SER A 362 -0.23 22.09 -22.25
C SER A 362 0.29 20.95 -21.36
N LYS A 363 0.65 21.25 -20.11
CA LYS A 363 1.01 20.27 -19.09
C LYS A 363 -0.02 20.29 -17.97
N ILE A 364 -0.53 19.11 -17.62
CA ILE A 364 -1.45 18.91 -16.51
C ILE A 364 -0.63 18.64 -15.25
N THR A 365 -0.85 19.40 -14.19
CA THR A 365 -0.32 19.09 -12.85
C THR A 365 -1.48 18.74 -11.93
N ILE A 366 -1.34 17.62 -11.21
CA ILE A 366 -2.36 17.11 -10.30
C ILE A 366 -1.75 16.91 -8.92
N TRP A 367 -2.38 17.48 -7.90
CA TRP A 367 -2.14 17.10 -6.52
C TRP A 367 -3.21 16.13 -6.08
N ALA A 368 -2.83 14.90 -5.76
CA ALA A 368 -3.78 13.82 -5.49
C ALA A 368 -3.50 13.14 -4.16
N SER A 369 -4.55 12.83 -3.40
CA SER A 369 -4.46 11.93 -2.27
C SER A 369 -4.34 10.48 -2.80
N THR A 370 -3.13 9.96 -2.93
CA THR A 370 -2.89 8.64 -3.57
C THR A 370 -1.72 7.88 -2.94
N GLN A 371 -1.74 6.55 -3.06
CA GLN A 371 -0.59 5.69 -2.75
C GLN A 371 0.26 5.39 -3.99
N SER A 372 -0.23 5.70 -5.20
CA SER A 372 0.31 5.25 -6.50
C SER A 372 0.25 6.36 -7.56
N PRO A 373 1.07 7.41 -7.45
CA PRO A 373 0.98 8.58 -8.32
C PRO A 373 1.25 8.28 -9.80
N PHE A 374 2.14 7.32 -10.11
CA PHE A 374 2.43 6.94 -11.50
C PHE A 374 1.28 6.20 -12.17
N ALA A 375 0.49 5.44 -11.41
CA ALA A 375 -0.73 4.83 -11.93
C ALA A 375 -1.77 5.91 -12.28
N ILE A 376 -1.93 6.93 -11.43
CA ILE A 376 -2.80 8.08 -11.73
C ILE A 376 -2.30 8.85 -12.96
N GLN A 377 -0.98 9.09 -13.06
CA GLN A 377 -0.39 9.77 -14.22
C GLN A 377 -0.77 9.06 -15.52
N ARG A 378 -0.67 7.73 -15.55
CA ARG A 378 -1.08 6.91 -16.67
C ARG A 378 -2.58 7.03 -16.96
N THR A 379 -3.44 6.83 -15.96
CA THR A 379 -4.91 6.92 -16.12
C THR A 379 -5.34 8.27 -16.67
N VAL A 380 -4.75 9.36 -16.18
CA VAL A 380 -5.05 10.71 -16.65
C VAL A 380 -4.50 10.94 -18.06
N ALA A 381 -3.28 10.51 -18.35
CA ALA A 381 -2.68 10.64 -19.68
C ALA A 381 -3.54 9.90 -20.74
N GLU A 382 -3.93 8.65 -20.46
CA GLU A 382 -4.81 7.86 -21.33
C GLU A 382 -6.19 8.53 -21.49
N GLY A 383 -6.82 8.94 -20.38
CA GLY A 383 -8.14 9.57 -20.40
C GLY A 383 -8.18 10.94 -21.09
N MET A 384 -7.09 11.71 -21.00
CA MET A 384 -6.93 13.01 -21.66
C MET A 384 -6.31 12.88 -23.06
N LYS A 385 -5.93 11.67 -23.49
CA LYS A 385 -5.24 11.39 -24.75
C LYS A 385 -3.96 12.20 -24.93
N LEU A 386 -3.19 12.32 -23.85
CA LEU A 386 -1.89 13.00 -23.79
C LEU A 386 -0.77 11.98 -23.54
N PRO A 387 0.46 12.26 -23.97
CA PRO A 387 1.61 11.47 -23.53
C PRO A 387 1.86 11.67 -22.03
N ALA A 388 2.38 10.65 -21.36
CA ALA A 388 2.51 10.63 -19.89
C ALA A 388 3.41 11.75 -19.33
N ASP A 389 4.38 12.23 -20.09
CA ASP A 389 5.28 13.34 -19.73
C ASP A 389 4.59 14.72 -19.69
N LYS A 390 3.37 14.82 -20.26
CA LYS A 390 2.48 15.99 -20.16
C LYS A 390 1.57 15.94 -18.94
N VAL A 391 1.66 14.90 -18.11
CA VAL A 391 0.92 14.79 -16.85
C VAL A 391 1.92 14.67 -15.71
N ARG A 392 1.83 15.53 -14.71
CA ARG A 392 2.58 15.42 -13.45
C ARG A 392 1.60 15.14 -12.33
N VAL A 393 1.89 14.13 -11.52
CA VAL A 393 1.14 13.87 -10.28
C VAL A 393 2.08 14.10 -9.11
N ILE A 394 1.64 14.95 -8.18
CA ILE A 394 2.32 15.27 -6.93
C ILE A 394 1.46 14.70 -5.81
N THR A 395 2.06 13.89 -4.94
CA THR A 395 1.39 13.37 -3.76
C THR A 395 1.76 14.22 -2.54
N PRO A 396 0.86 15.10 -2.05
CA PRO A 396 1.08 15.80 -0.79
C PRO A 396 0.93 14.83 0.40
N PHE A 397 0.78 15.34 1.64
CA PHE A 397 0.44 14.46 2.76
C PHE A 397 -0.88 13.72 2.47
N VAL A 398 -0.97 12.46 2.92
CA VAL A 398 -2.15 11.61 2.72
C VAL A 398 -2.81 11.33 4.08
N GLY A 399 -4.08 11.69 4.23
CA GLY A 399 -4.85 11.59 5.47
C GLY A 399 -5.45 10.21 5.73
N GLY A 400 -4.61 9.18 5.56
CA GLY A 400 -4.99 7.77 5.62
C GLY A 400 -5.39 7.21 4.25
N ALA A 401 -5.12 5.92 4.05
CA ALA A 401 -5.49 5.23 2.82
C ALA A 401 -5.91 3.77 3.06
N PHE A 402 -5.19 3.04 3.92
CA PHE A 402 -5.50 1.66 4.30
C PHE A 402 -5.65 0.68 3.12
N GLY A 403 -5.14 1.03 1.93
CA GLY A 403 -5.32 0.29 0.68
C GLY A 403 -6.34 0.90 -0.30
N GLY A 404 -7.25 1.77 0.12
CA GLY A 404 -8.31 2.33 -0.75
C GLY A 404 -7.77 3.30 -1.80
N LYS A 405 -6.75 4.10 -1.43
CA LYS A 405 -6.09 5.03 -2.36
C LYS A 405 -5.01 4.40 -3.24
N LEU A 406 -4.99 3.06 -3.36
CA LEU A 406 -3.98 2.32 -4.13
C LEU A 406 -4.56 1.91 -5.47
N THR A 407 -3.97 2.41 -6.55
CA THR A 407 -4.40 2.14 -7.92
C THR A 407 -3.59 0.98 -8.52
N VAL A 408 -3.96 -0.27 -8.20
CA VAL A 408 -3.31 -1.48 -8.75
C VAL A 408 -4.10 -2.13 -9.89
N ALA A 409 -5.41 -1.92 -9.94
CA ALA A 409 -6.28 -2.38 -11.03
C ALA A 409 -7.41 -1.35 -11.24
N ILE A 410 -7.70 -1.06 -12.51
CA ILE A 410 -8.77 -0.25 -13.13
C ILE A 410 -9.48 0.76 -12.18
N ASP A 411 -9.23 2.05 -12.41
CA ASP A 411 -10.03 3.22 -11.99
C ASP A 411 -10.13 3.56 -10.49
N SER A 412 -9.24 3.09 -9.62
CA SER A 412 -9.17 3.59 -8.23
C SER A 412 -8.62 5.03 -8.21
N ASN A 413 -9.43 6.00 -7.74
CA ASN A 413 -9.27 7.47 -7.86
C ASN A 413 -9.81 8.11 -9.18
N PRO A 414 -11.12 7.99 -9.48
CA PRO A 414 -11.73 8.71 -10.61
C PRO A 414 -11.64 10.25 -10.49
N GLU A 415 -11.33 10.78 -9.31
CA GLU A 415 -11.29 12.21 -8.99
C GLU A 415 -10.16 12.90 -9.75
N ALA A 416 -9.02 12.24 -9.95
CA ALA A 416 -7.89 12.81 -10.67
C ALA A 416 -8.20 13.06 -12.16
N LEU A 417 -8.81 12.08 -12.83
CA LEU A 417 -9.24 12.24 -14.22
C LEU A 417 -10.40 13.24 -14.34
N ALA A 418 -11.35 13.20 -13.40
CA ALA A 418 -12.43 14.20 -13.36
C ALA A 418 -11.87 15.62 -13.16
N ALA A 419 -10.94 15.82 -12.23
CA ALA A 419 -10.30 17.11 -11.99
C ALA A 419 -9.55 17.60 -13.25
N ALA A 420 -8.82 16.71 -13.93
CA ALA A 420 -8.12 17.06 -15.17
C ALA A 420 -9.08 17.50 -16.28
N ARG A 421 -10.18 16.75 -16.51
CA ARG A 421 -11.23 17.11 -17.48
C ARG A 421 -11.90 18.43 -17.13
N LEU A 422 -12.28 18.60 -15.86
CA LEU A 422 -12.97 19.78 -15.36
C LEU A 422 -12.05 21.01 -15.29
N ALA A 423 -10.74 20.86 -15.18
CA ALA A 423 -9.79 21.97 -15.29
C ALA A 423 -9.53 22.38 -16.75
N HIS A 424 -9.59 21.42 -17.68
CA HIS A 424 -9.40 21.66 -19.10
C HIS A 424 -10.48 22.55 -19.71
N LEU A 425 -11.75 22.30 -19.38
CA LEU A 425 -12.90 22.97 -19.99
C LEU A 425 -12.98 24.48 -19.70
N PRO A 426 -12.87 24.94 -18.43
CA PRO A 426 -12.87 26.37 -18.10
C PRO A 426 -11.48 27.01 -18.19
N GLY A 427 -10.41 26.22 -18.36
CA GLY A 427 -9.03 26.72 -18.31
C GLY A 427 -8.62 27.25 -16.93
N ARG A 428 -9.19 26.70 -15.85
CA ARG A 428 -8.96 27.12 -14.46
C ARG A 428 -8.60 25.89 -13.61
N PRO A 429 -7.84 26.04 -12.51
CA PRO A 429 -7.60 24.93 -11.60
C PRO A 429 -8.92 24.42 -11.01
N VAL A 430 -9.10 23.10 -10.92
CA VAL A 430 -10.31 22.49 -10.34
C VAL A 430 -9.97 21.43 -9.32
N GLN A 431 -10.55 21.55 -8.13
CA GLN A 431 -10.51 20.52 -7.09
C GLN A 431 -11.79 19.68 -7.13
N VAL A 432 -11.61 18.36 -7.14
CA VAL A 432 -12.65 17.35 -6.97
C VAL A 432 -12.35 16.59 -5.69
N SER A 433 -13.33 16.50 -4.80
CA SER A 433 -13.26 15.71 -3.58
C SER A 433 -14.51 14.85 -3.48
N PHE A 434 -14.36 13.58 -3.08
CA PHE A 434 -15.49 12.84 -2.55
C PHE A 434 -16.04 13.53 -1.30
N SER A 435 -17.36 13.62 -1.21
CA SER A 435 -18.07 13.74 0.05
C SER A 435 -17.88 12.46 0.89
N ARG A 436 -18.22 12.53 2.18
CA ARG A 436 -18.17 11.35 3.05
C ARG A 436 -19.07 10.22 2.54
N ALA A 437 -20.24 10.53 1.99
CA ALA A 437 -21.14 9.52 1.43
C ALA A 437 -20.55 8.89 0.16
N GLU A 438 -19.94 9.69 -0.71
CA GLU A 438 -19.26 9.19 -1.91
C GLU A 438 -18.06 8.32 -1.57
N GLU A 439 -17.28 8.63 -0.53
CA GLU A 439 -16.17 7.78 -0.09
C GLU A 439 -16.66 6.38 0.31
N PHE A 440 -17.79 6.30 1.02
CA PHE A 440 -18.41 5.03 1.41
C PHE A 440 -19.17 4.32 0.28
N PHE A 441 -19.27 4.95 -0.90
CA PHE A 441 -20.02 4.40 -2.02
C PHE A 441 -19.13 4.07 -3.21
N TYR A 442 -18.26 4.98 -3.64
CA TYR A 442 -17.46 4.84 -4.87
C TYR A 442 -16.02 4.40 -4.65
N ASP A 443 -15.49 4.40 -3.42
CA ASP A 443 -14.19 3.75 -3.17
C ASP A 443 -14.28 2.24 -3.50
N THR A 444 -13.14 1.59 -3.55
CA THR A 444 -13.07 0.14 -3.47
C THR A 444 -13.35 -0.33 -2.05
N PHE A 445 -13.80 -1.58 -1.90
CA PHE A 445 -14.04 -2.18 -0.59
C PHE A 445 -13.19 -3.42 -0.40
N ARG A 446 -12.88 -3.77 0.85
CA ARG A 446 -12.50 -5.15 1.14
C ARG A 446 -13.60 -6.07 0.60
N PRO A 447 -13.30 -7.12 -0.17
CA PRO A 447 -14.36 -7.96 -0.70
C PRO A 447 -15.11 -8.68 0.42
N ALA A 448 -16.41 -8.88 0.21
CA ALA A 448 -17.10 -9.95 0.89
C ALA A 448 -16.47 -11.28 0.48
N ALA A 449 -16.30 -12.20 1.42
CA ALA A 449 -15.62 -13.46 1.14
C ALA A 449 -16.17 -14.58 2.01
N VAL A 450 -15.96 -15.81 1.52
CA VAL A 450 -16.35 -17.05 2.20
C VAL A 450 -15.11 -17.90 2.40
N VAL A 451 -14.93 -18.42 3.61
CA VAL A 451 -13.90 -19.41 3.94
C VAL A 451 -14.60 -20.66 4.45
N LYS A 452 -14.29 -21.81 3.88
CA LYS A 452 -14.76 -23.11 4.37
C LYS A 452 -13.57 -23.91 4.87
N ILE A 453 -13.70 -24.46 6.07
CA ILE A 453 -12.66 -25.32 6.64
C ILE A 453 -13.29 -26.59 7.15
N LYS A 454 -12.80 -27.73 6.65
CA LYS A 454 -12.99 -29.05 7.27
C LYS A 454 -11.68 -29.44 7.94
N SER A 455 -11.74 -29.79 9.21
CA SER A 455 -10.54 -30.12 9.99
C SER A 455 -10.79 -31.30 10.90
N GLY A 456 -9.73 -32.00 11.28
CA GLY A 456 -9.84 -33.17 12.14
C GLY A 456 -8.71 -33.31 13.14
N VAL A 457 -9.05 -33.77 14.34
CA VAL A 457 -8.11 -34.08 15.42
C VAL A 457 -8.14 -35.57 15.76
N ASP A 458 -6.98 -36.14 16.07
CA ASP A 458 -6.88 -37.52 16.53
C ASP A 458 -7.19 -37.67 18.03
N GLY A 459 -7.17 -38.90 18.54
CA GLY A 459 -7.41 -39.19 19.96
C GLY A 459 -6.37 -38.61 20.92
N SER A 460 -5.22 -38.14 20.41
CA SER A 460 -4.20 -37.46 21.20
C SER A 460 -4.42 -35.93 21.24
N GLY A 461 -5.25 -35.36 20.37
CA GLY A 461 -5.38 -33.92 20.18
C GLY A 461 -4.33 -33.32 19.24
N LYS A 462 -3.77 -34.13 18.33
CA LYS A 462 -2.99 -33.66 17.19
C LYS A 462 -3.93 -33.38 16.01
N ILE A 463 -3.66 -32.31 15.27
CA ILE A 463 -4.39 -32.01 14.04
C ILE A 463 -3.87 -32.93 12.94
N VAL A 464 -4.74 -33.75 12.37
CA VAL A 464 -4.39 -34.74 11.34
C VAL A 464 -4.96 -34.39 9.97
N PHE A 465 -5.99 -33.53 9.91
CA PHE A 465 -6.74 -33.24 8.70
C PHE A 465 -7.07 -31.75 8.57
N TRP A 466 -6.90 -31.19 7.36
CA TRP A 466 -7.21 -29.80 7.04
C TRP A 466 -7.53 -29.58 5.55
N ASP A 467 -8.80 -29.42 5.21
CA ASP A 467 -9.28 -29.08 3.88
C ASP A 467 -9.89 -27.67 3.89
N TYR A 468 -9.30 -26.74 3.15
CA TYR A 468 -9.47 -25.31 3.33
C TYR A 468 -9.70 -24.59 2.01
N ASP A 469 -10.92 -24.11 1.81
CA ASP A 469 -11.32 -23.35 0.63
C ASP A 469 -11.53 -21.87 0.97
N VAL A 470 -10.87 -21.00 0.20
CA VAL A 470 -10.99 -19.53 0.30
C VAL A 470 -11.64 -18.98 -0.95
N TYR A 471 -12.80 -18.33 -0.82
CA TYR A 471 -13.50 -17.70 -1.93
C TYR A 471 -13.40 -16.17 -1.85
N MET A 472 -12.85 -15.56 -2.90
CA MET A 472 -12.72 -14.11 -3.15
C MET A 472 -11.81 -13.31 -2.19
N ALA A 473 -11.42 -13.84 -1.03
CA ALA A 473 -10.51 -13.14 -0.11
C ALA A 473 -9.05 -13.09 -0.62
N GLY A 474 -8.65 -14.02 -1.50
CA GLY A 474 -7.26 -14.24 -1.86
C GLY A 474 -6.49 -15.08 -0.83
N ASP A 475 -5.22 -15.31 -1.11
CA ASP A 475 -4.30 -16.21 -0.40
C ASP A 475 -3.58 -15.58 0.79
N GLY A 476 -3.65 -14.26 0.96
CA GLY A 476 -3.00 -13.55 2.06
C GLY A 476 -3.32 -14.16 3.41
N GLY A 477 -2.31 -14.65 4.12
CA GLY A 477 -2.47 -15.29 5.43
C GLY A 477 -3.19 -16.64 5.41
N ALA A 478 -3.41 -17.29 4.27
CA ALA A 478 -4.02 -18.63 4.19
C ALA A 478 -3.04 -19.78 4.50
N GLU A 479 -1.73 -19.52 4.48
CA GLU A 479 -0.69 -20.52 4.80
C GLU A 479 -0.95 -21.26 6.13
N VAL A 480 -0.75 -22.58 6.15
CA VAL A 480 -0.98 -23.41 7.34
C VAL A 480 0.29 -23.51 8.18
N ILE A 481 0.36 -22.71 9.25
CA ILE A 481 1.50 -22.65 10.19
C ILE A 481 1.56 -23.83 11.18
N TYR A 482 0.47 -24.58 11.32
CA TYR A 482 0.40 -25.76 12.19
C TYR A 482 0.96 -27.00 11.48
N ASP A 483 1.50 -27.93 12.26
CA ASP A 483 2.01 -29.20 11.79
C ASP A 483 0.87 -30.16 11.47
N ILE A 484 0.35 -30.06 10.25
CA ILE A 484 -0.74 -30.90 9.77
C ILE A 484 -0.21 -31.81 8.65
N PRO A 485 -0.32 -33.14 8.78
CA PRO A 485 0.21 -34.09 7.80
C PRO A 485 -0.63 -34.18 6.52
N HIS A 486 -1.96 -34.06 6.63
CA HIS A 486 -2.90 -34.15 5.50
C HIS A 486 -3.64 -32.83 5.34
N ARG A 487 -3.25 -32.02 4.34
CA ARG A 487 -3.82 -30.70 4.10
C ARG A 487 -3.91 -30.30 2.63
N MET A 488 -4.94 -29.51 2.35
CA MET A 488 -5.22 -28.91 1.05
C MET A 488 -5.70 -27.48 1.29
N VAL A 489 -5.17 -26.53 0.53
CA VAL A 489 -5.64 -25.15 0.52
C VAL A 489 -5.93 -24.71 -0.91
N ASN A 490 -7.20 -24.43 -1.18
CA ASN A 490 -7.69 -23.96 -2.47
C ASN A 490 -8.14 -22.50 -2.38
N VAL A 491 -7.74 -21.69 -3.35
CA VAL A 491 -8.12 -20.27 -3.43
C VAL A 491 -8.90 -20.02 -4.73
N TYR A 492 -10.12 -19.52 -4.57
CA TYR A 492 -11.10 -19.25 -5.62
C TYR A 492 -11.25 -17.74 -5.80
N GLY A 493 -10.43 -17.17 -6.69
CA GLY A 493 -10.43 -15.72 -6.97
C GLY A 493 -9.70 -14.88 -5.92
N THR A 494 -9.51 -13.59 -6.23
CA THR A 494 -8.75 -12.64 -5.40
C THR A 494 -9.36 -11.24 -5.47
N TRP A 495 -9.04 -10.39 -4.50
CA TRP A 495 -9.46 -8.99 -4.43
C TRP A 495 -8.85 -8.11 -5.53
N MET A 496 -7.69 -8.49 -6.07
CA MET A 496 -6.94 -7.66 -7.03
C MET A 496 -7.52 -7.73 -8.46
N VAL A 497 -7.94 -8.94 -8.85
CA VAL A 497 -8.61 -9.22 -10.12
C VAL A 497 -9.79 -10.15 -9.80
N PRO A 498 -10.88 -9.60 -9.23
CA PRO A 498 -12.05 -10.40 -8.90
C PRO A 498 -12.66 -10.99 -10.18
N PRO A 499 -13.10 -12.26 -10.18
CA PRO A 499 -13.77 -12.83 -11.33
C PRO A 499 -14.99 -11.99 -11.75
N PRO A 500 -15.27 -11.85 -13.05
CA PRO A 500 -16.43 -11.09 -13.53
C PRO A 500 -17.73 -11.56 -12.87
N GLY A 501 -18.51 -10.59 -12.37
CA GLY A 501 -19.79 -10.86 -11.71
C GLY A 501 -19.68 -11.33 -10.25
N ALA A 502 -18.49 -11.50 -9.68
CA ALA A 502 -18.34 -11.88 -8.27
C ALA A 502 -18.92 -10.83 -7.32
N HIS A 503 -18.59 -9.55 -7.55
CA HIS A 503 -19.05 -8.44 -6.72
C HIS A 503 -19.92 -7.47 -7.55
N PRO A 504 -20.99 -6.89 -6.96
CA PRO A 504 -21.83 -5.92 -7.64
C PRO A 504 -21.17 -4.54 -7.80
N PHE A 505 -20.05 -4.32 -7.14
CA PHE A 505 -19.25 -3.10 -7.16
C PHE A 505 -17.77 -3.44 -7.00
N ARG A 506 -16.92 -2.41 -7.10
CA ARG A 506 -15.47 -2.57 -7.07
C ARG A 506 -14.99 -3.00 -5.69
N VAL A 507 -14.12 -4.00 -5.67
CA VAL A 507 -13.38 -4.42 -4.49
C VAL A 507 -11.90 -4.16 -4.71
N GLY A 508 -11.13 -4.09 -3.62
CA GLY A 508 -9.72 -3.77 -3.69
C GLY A 508 -8.98 -4.12 -2.41
N SER A 509 -7.72 -3.69 -2.34
CA SER A 509 -6.89 -3.91 -1.17
C SER A 509 -7.48 -3.18 0.03
N TRP A 510 -7.69 -3.88 1.13
CA TRP A 510 -7.92 -3.30 2.46
C TRP A 510 -6.83 -3.81 3.39
N ARG A 511 -6.41 -3.00 4.38
CA ARG A 511 -5.17 -3.22 5.15
C ARG A 511 -4.94 -4.70 5.51
N ALA A 512 -3.82 -5.23 5.01
CA ALA A 512 -3.49 -6.65 4.98
C ALA A 512 -4.50 -7.49 4.15
N PRO A 513 -4.51 -7.37 2.81
CA PRO A 513 -5.53 -8.03 1.98
C PRO A 513 -5.57 -9.56 2.18
N GLY A 514 -6.76 -10.11 2.39
CA GLY A 514 -6.97 -11.54 2.67
C GLY A 514 -6.62 -11.99 4.09
N VAL A 515 -5.59 -11.39 4.71
CA VAL A 515 -5.02 -11.84 6.00
C VAL A 515 -6.06 -11.85 7.13
N PRO A 516 -6.83 -10.77 7.41
CA PRO A 516 -7.86 -10.80 8.44
C PRO A 516 -8.92 -11.87 8.22
N ASN A 517 -9.30 -12.12 6.96
CA ASN A 517 -10.31 -13.13 6.61
C ASN A 517 -9.79 -14.53 6.94
N ASN A 518 -8.58 -14.82 6.49
CA ASN A 518 -7.97 -16.13 6.62
C ASN A 518 -7.50 -16.42 8.05
N ILE A 519 -6.85 -15.46 8.73
CA ILE A 519 -6.43 -15.62 10.13
C ILE A 519 -7.64 -15.77 11.05
N HIS A 520 -8.71 -14.99 10.84
CA HIS A 520 -9.94 -15.15 11.63
C HIS A 520 -10.51 -16.57 11.51
N ALA A 521 -10.72 -17.04 10.28
CA ALA A 521 -11.29 -18.37 10.06
C ALA A 521 -10.40 -19.49 10.62
N LYS A 522 -9.08 -19.45 10.35
CA LYS A 522 -8.12 -20.44 10.85
C LYS A 522 -8.09 -20.48 12.38
N GLU A 523 -7.94 -19.33 13.04
CA GLU A 523 -7.77 -19.30 14.50
C GLU A 523 -9.08 -19.58 15.25
N MET A 524 -10.23 -19.28 14.64
CA MET A 524 -11.53 -19.76 15.12
C MET A 524 -11.62 -21.28 15.02
N GLN A 525 -11.27 -21.87 13.87
CA GLN A 525 -11.27 -23.32 13.67
C GLN A 525 -10.34 -24.03 14.66
N ILE A 526 -9.14 -23.50 14.89
CA ILE A 526 -8.19 -24.01 15.87
C ILE A 526 -8.78 -24.00 17.28
N SER A 527 -9.48 -22.93 17.64
CA SER A 527 -10.13 -22.81 18.95
C SER A 527 -11.30 -23.80 19.10
N LEU A 528 -12.06 -24.05 18.03
CA LEU A 528 -13.12 -25.08 18.01
C LEU A 528 -12.54 -26.49 18.14
N MET A 529 -11.44 -26.80 17.43
CA MET A 529 -10.73 -28.07 17.57
C MET A 529 -10.21 -28.28 19.00
N ALA A 530 -9.61 -27.25 19.61
CA ALA A 530 -9.15 -27.33 21.00
C ALA A 530 -10.32 -27.61 21.96
N ALA A 531 -11.44 -26.93 21.79
CA ALA A 531 -12.65 -27.13 22.59
C ALA A 531 -13.21 -28.56 22.44
N LYS A 532 -13.32 -29.08 21.21
CA LYS A 532 -13.79 -30.45 20.93
C LYS A 532 -12.84 -31.52 21.46
N ALA A 533 -11.54 -31.28 21.39
CA ALA A 533 -10.53 -32.16 21.97
C ALA A 533 -10.46 -32.08 23.51
N GLY A 534 -11.10 -31.08 24.13
CA GLY A 534 -11.05 -30.85 25.58
C GLY A 534 -9.67 -30.38 26.08
N VAL A 535 -8.89 -29.74 25.22
CA VAL A 535 -7.52 -29.25 25.49
C VAL A 535 -7.52 -27.73 25.65
N ASP A 536 -6.72 -27.18 26.56
CA ASP A 536 -6.59 -25.72 26.70
C ASP A 536 -6.13 -25.08 25.36
N PRO A 537 -6.68 -23.92 24.95
CA PRO A 537 -6.38 -23.32 23.64
C PRO A 537 -4.90 -22.94 23.42
N LEU A 538 -4.15 -22.61 24.47
CA LEU A 538 -2.71 -22.35 24.39
C LEU A 538 -1.94 -23.66 24.23
N GLU A 539 -2.24 -24.65 25.07
CA GLU A 539 -1.61 -25.98 25.02
C GLU A 539 -1.85 -26.67 23.68
N PHE A 540 -3.06 -26.56 23.14
CA PHE A 540 -3.43 -27.12 21.84
C PHE A 540 -2.60 -26.52 20.71
N ARG A 541 -2.42 -25.19 20.68
CA ARG A 541 -1.57 -24.50 19.70
C ARG A 541 -0.12 -24.93 19.83
N LEU A 542 0.45 -24.87 21.04
CA LEU A 542 1.84 -25.26 21.31
C LEU A 542 2.11 -26.72 20.92
N LYS A 543 1.14 -27.61 21.16
CA LYS A 543 1.22 -29.01 20.76
C LYS A 543 1.26 -29.20 19.24
N ASN A 544 0.64 -28.32 18.47
CA ASN A 544 0.47 -28.44 17.02
C ASN A 544 1.36 -27.50 16.21
N LEU A 545 2.28 -26.77 16.83
CA LEU A 545 3.28 -25.94 16.16
C LEU A 545 4.65 -26.64 16.09
N LYS A 546 5.41 -26.36 15.04
CA LYS A 546 6.82 -26.78 14.87
C LYS A 546 7.80 -25.62 14.79
N ASP A 547 7.37 -24.45 14.32
CA ASP A 547 8.23 -23.29 14.18
C ASP A 547 8.59 -22.72 15.57
N GLU A 548 9.88 -22.76 15.91
CA GLU A 548 10.39 -22.32 17.21
C GLU A 548 10.18 -20.82 17.47
N LYS A 549 10.24 -19.98 16.44
CA LYS A 549 9.97 -18.53 16.58
C LYS A 549 8.50 -18.30 16.88
N MET A 550 7.59 -18.97 16.18
CA MET A 550 6.15 -18.86 16.46
C MET A 550 5.80 -19.37 17.86
N ILE A 551 6.41 -20.49 18.28
CA ILE A 551 6.29 -20.99 19.65
C ILE A 551 6.80 -19.95 20.66
N GLY A 552 7.94 -19.31 20.39
CA GLY A 552 8.51 -18.25 21.22
C GLY A 552 7.58 -17.04 21.35
N VAL A 553 7.04 -16.55 20.23
CA VAL A 553 6.10 -15.42 20.19
C VAL A 553 4.81 -15.73 20.95
N LEU A 554 4.24 -16.93 20.77
CA LEU A 554 3.03 -17.34 21.47
C LEU A 554 3.26 -17.49 22.98
N LYS A 555 4.41 -18.05 23.40
CA LYS A 555 4.79 -18.12 24.82
C LYS A 555 5.00 -16.74 25.44
N ALA A 556 5.68 -15.84 24.74
CA ALA A 556 5.87 -14.47 25.19
C ALA A 556 4.53 -13.72 25.35
N ALA A 557 3.57 -13.94 24.44
CA ALA A 557 2.22 -13.40 24.58
C ALA A 557 1.51 -13.96 25.82
N ALA A 558 1.58 -15.27 26.05
CA ALA A 558 1.01 -15.92 27.23
C ALA A 558 1.61 -15.40 28.54
N GLU A 559 2.93 -15.27 28.60
CA GLU A 559 3.64 -14.73 29.75
C GLU A 559 3.23 -13.28 30.04
N LYS A 560 3.27 -12.40 29.03
CA LYS A 560 2.88 -10.99 29.18
C LYS A 560 1.41 -10.81 29.54
N PHE A 561 0.54 -11.68 29.04
CA PHE A 561 -0.86 -11.68 29.43
C PHE A 561 -1.06 -12.15 30.89
N GLY A 562 -0.18 -13.03 31.39
CA GLY A 562 -0.38 -13.75 32.65
C GLY A 562 -1.33 -14.94 32.49
N TYR A 563 -1.30 -15.57 31.32
CA TYR A 563 -2.22 -16.64 30.95
C TYR A 563 -2.02 -17.87 31.84
N LYS A 564 -3.13 -18.42 32.35
CA LYS A 564 -3.15 -19.68 33.09
C LYS A 564 -3.96 -20.71 32.30
N PRO A 565 -3.37 -21.87 31.94
CA PRO A 565 -4.10 -22.94 31.28
C PRO A 565 -5.31 -23.37 32.10
N ALA A 566 -6.43 -23.54 31.41
CA ALA A 566 -7.68 -24.03 31.98
C ALA A 566 -8.47 -24.74 30.89
N LYS A 567 -9.25 -25.76 31.27
CA LYS A 567 -10.15 -26.42 30.31
C LYS A 567 -10.99 -25.36 29.58
N PRO A 568 -11.22 -25.50 28.26
CA PRO A 568 -12.14 -24.62 27.54
C PRO A 568 -13.51 -24.63 28.24
N VAL A 569 -14.00 -23.46 28.63
CA VAL A 569 -15.32 -23.30 29.25
C VAL A 569 -16.14 -22.36 28.38
N SER A 570 -17.41 -22.71 28.11
CA SER A 570 -18.34 -21.80 27.46
C SER A 570 -18.46 -20.51 28.27
N GLY A 571 -18.29 -19.36 27.61
CA GLY A 571 -18.28 -18.05 28.26
C GLY A 571 -16.96 -17.62 28.90
N ARG A 572 -15.84 -18.35 28.69
CA ARG A 572 -14.50 -17.84 29.01
C ARG A 572 -14.22 -16.63 28.13
N GLY A 573 -14.04 -15.47 28.76
CA GLY A 573 -13.72 -14.22 28.09
C GLY A 573 -12.27 -14.08 27.64
N ILE A 574 -11.58 -15.16 27.22
CA ILE A 574 -10.19 -15.11 26.78
C ILE A 574 -10.05 -15.79 25.43
N GLY A 575 -9.59 -15.06 24.43
CA GLY A 575 -9.27 -15.56 23.08
C GLY A 575 -7.77 -15.53 22.81
N ILE A 576 -7.29 -16.47 22.00
CA ILE A 576 -5.90 -16.54 21.54
C ILE A 576 -5.92 -16.63 20.02
N SER A 577 -5.02 -15.91 19.36
CA SER A 577 -4.74 -16.09 17.94
C SER A 577 -3.25 -15.96 17.65
N CYS A 578 -2.73 -16.69 16.68
CA CYS A 578 -1.39 -16.49 16.15
C CYS A 578 -1.33 -16.63 14.63
N GLY A 579 -0.33 -16.03 14.01
CA GLY A 579 -0.20 -16.01 12.56
C GLY A 579 1.17 -15.50 12.11
N ILE A 580 1.51 -15.81 10.87
CA ILE A 580 2.67 -15.26 10.17
C ILE A 580 2.14 -14.52 8.94
N ASP A 581 2.61 -13.30 8.74
CA ASP A 581 2.38 -12.54 7.51
C ASP A 581 3.64 -11.74 7.19
N VAL A 582 4.06 -11.76 5.91
CA VAL A 582 5.26 -11.08 5.42
C VAL A 582 6.51 -11.24 6.31
N ASP A 583 6.79 -12.49 6.74
CA ASP A 583 7.89 -12.88 7.63
C ASP A 583 7.81 -12.28 9.05
N THR A 584 6.66 -11.71 9.42
CA THR A 584 6.38 -11.20 10.77
C THR A 584 5.54 -12.20 11.54
N TYR A 585 6.06 -12.62 12.69
CA TYR A 585 5.45 -13.58 13.59
C TYR A 585 4.62 -12.84 14.62
N VAL A 586 3.33 -13.17 14.75
CA VAL A 586 2.40 -12.44 15.62
C VAL A 586 1.57 -13.38 16.48
N ALA A 587 1.38 -13.02 17.75
CA ALA A 587 0.39 -13.61 18.63
C ALA A 587 -0.41 -12.55 19.39
N HIS A 588 -1.69 -12.82 19.58
CA HIS A 588 -2.63 -12.01 20.36
C HIS A 588 -3.29 -12.86 21.44
N ILE A 589 -3.43 -12.28 22.62
CA ILE A 589 -4.32 -12.79 23.67
C ILE A 589 -5.24 -11.65 24.11
N GLY A 590 -6.54 -11.84 23.89
CA GLY A 590 -7.58 -10.86 24.20
C GLY A 590 -8.43 -11.31 25.37
N GLU A 591 -8.69 -10.39 26.31
CA GLU A 591 -9.71 -10.52 27.34
C GLU A 591 -10.95 -9.74 26.92
N ILE A 592 -12.09 -10.41 26.93
CA ILE A 592 -13.41 -9.85 26.64
C ILE A 592 -14.36 -10.12 27.80
N GLU A 593 -15.34 -9.25 27.95
CA GLU A 593 -16.49 -9.40 28.81
C GLU A 593 -17.72 -9.47 27.92
N ILE A 594 -18.59 -10.45 28.15
CA ILE A 594 -19.85 -10.58 27.41
C ILE A 594 -20.97 -10.32 28.40
N ASP A 595 -21.77 -9.28 28.14
CA ASP A 595 -23.03 -9.11 28.84
C ASP A 595 -23.96 -10.25 28.41
N LYS A 596 -24.27 -11.16 29.34
CA LYS A 596 -25.08 -12.35 29.04
C LYS A 596 -26.55 -12.04 28.76
N LYS A 597 -27.03 -10.84 29.10
CA LYS A 597 -28.41 -10.41 28.86
C LYS A 597 -28.54 -9.72 27.50
N THR A 598 -27.60 -8.84 27.16
CA THR A 598 -27.66 -8.05 25.92
C THR A 598 -26.86 -8.67 24.77
N GLY A 599 -25.90 -9.54 25.08
CA GLY A 599 -24.92 -10.06 24.13
C GLY A 599 -23.80 -9.06 23.80
N GLU A 600 -23.77 -7.90 24.45
CA GLU A 600 -22.74 -6.88 24.20
C GLU A 600 -21.35 -7.40 24.59
N ILE A 601 -20.38 -7.20 23.71
CA ILE A 601 -18.99 -7.63 23.89
C ILE A 601 -18.14 -6.41 24.19
N ARG A 602 -17.45 -6.43 25.32
CA ARG A 602 -16.47 -5.42 25.72
C ARG A 602 -15.08 -6.00 25.74
N VAL A 603 -14.17 -5.46 24.93
CA VAL A 603 -12.74 -5.80 25.00
C VAL A 603 -12.14 -5.12 26.23
N LYS A 604 -11.62 -5.92 27.17
CA LYS A 604 -11.00 -5.44 28.42
C LYS A 604 -9.51 -5.19 28.24
N ARG A 605 -8.83 -6.11 27.54
CA ARG A 605 -7.38 -6.07 27.35
C ARG A 605 -6.99 -6.87 26.11
N VAL A 606 -5.98 -6.41 25.39
CA VAL A 606 -5.31 -7.22 24.36
C VAL A 606 -3.80 -7.13 24.60
N VAL A 607 -3.14 -8.29 24.61
CA VAL A 607 -1.69 -8.39 24.53
C VAL A 607 -1.33 -8.80 23.11
N CYS A 608 -0.52 -7.99 22.44
CA CYS A 608 0.01 -8.25 21.12
C CYS A 608 1.52 -8.46 21.24
N VAL A 609 2.06 -9.54 20.70
CA VAL A 609 3.50 -9.78 20.60
C VAL A 609 3.87 -10.01 19.14
N TYR A 610 4.94 -9.35 18.70
CA TYR A 610 5.46 -9.40 17.34
C TYR A 610 6.93 -9.76 17.38
N ASP A 611 7.37 -10.64 16.49
CA ASP A 611 8.76 -10.75 16.06
C ASP A 611 8.83 -10.42 14.57
N MET A 612 9.43 -9.26 14.26
CA MET A 612 9.58 -8.71 12.92
C MET A 612 11.05 -8.64 12.48
N GLY A 613 11.96 -9.25 13.25
CA GLY A 613 13.39 -9.13 13.04
C GLY A 613 13.91 -7.69 13.26
N LEU A 614 14.67 -7.18 12.28
CA LEU A 614 15.28 -5.85 12.37
C LEU A 614 14.21 -4.75 12.29
N CYS A 615 14.15 -3.93 13.34
CA CYS A 615 13.33 -2.71 13.37
C CYS A 615 14.14 -1.53 12.83
N ILE A 616 13.56 -0.75 11.91
CA ILE A 616 14.21 0.39 11.24
C ILE A 616 13.58 1.71 11.67
#